data_AF-A0A926VH36-F1
#
_entry.id   AF-A0A926VH36-F1
#
_cell.length_a   1.000
_cell.length_b   1.000
_cell.length_c   1.000
_cell.angle_alpha   90.00
_cell.angle_beta   90.00
_cell.angle_gamma   90.00
#
_symmetry.space_group_name_H-M   'P 1'
#
loop_
_entity.id
_entity.type
_entity.pdbx_description
1 polymer ?
#
loop_
_entity_poly.entity_id
_entity_poly.type
_entity_poly.pdbx_seq_one_letter_code
_entity_poly.pdbx_strand_id
1 'polypeptide(L)'
;MQTADGRTLNLHKLCTGELIRQLLETGQCVRCNLSGANLTDLDLSNLNLSGANLSGANLSGANLSGTNLSDANLSGANLNASNLERAKFSRTTMPDGTIAVPER
;
A
#
# COMPACT_ATOMS: atom_id res chain seq x y z
N MET A 1 14.91 17.31 20.85
CA MET A 1 14.76 18.38 19.86
C MET A 1 14.47 17.71 18.53
N GLN A 2 13.30 17.99 17.94
CA GLN A 2 12.86 17.47 16.65
C GLN A 2 13.97 17.64 15.60
N THR A 3 14.35 16.56 14.92
CA THR A 3 14.99 16.65 13.60
C THR A 3 13.89 16.99 12.59
N ALA A 4 13.64 18.28 12.47
CA ALA A 4 12.87 18.86 11.40
C ALA A 4 13.76 18.99 10.17
N ASP A 5 13.89 17.92 9.38
CA ASP A 5 14.30 18.07 7.99
C ASP A 5 13.06 18.17 7.13
N GLY A 6 12.59 19.42 7.03
CA GLY A 6 11.58 19.88 6.09
C GLY A 6 12.03 19.72 4.65
N ARG A 7 12.03 18.48 4.16
CA ARG A 7 11.96 18.23 2.73
C ARG A 7 10.49 18.21 2.36
N THR A 8 10.00 19.38 1.94
CA THR A 8 8.92 19.48 0.97
C THR A 8 9.30 18.56 -0.20
N LEU A 9 8.82 17.32 -0.15
CA LEU A 9 9.01 16.35 -1.22
C LEU A 9 8.27 16.92 -2.42
N ASN A 10 9.03 17.51 -3.33
CA ASN A 10 8.57 18.00 -4.61
C ASN A 10 7.74 16.90 -5.28
N LEU A 11 6.42 17.14 -5.35
CA LEU A 11 5.38 16.24 -5.84
C LEU A 11 5.49 15.87 -7.34
N HIS A 12 6.66 15.99 -7.98
CA HIS A 12 6.75 15.99 -9.44
C HIS A 12 7.61 14.92 -10.11
N LYS A 13 8.24 13.99 -9.37
CA LYS A 13 8.86 12.76 -9.95
C LYS A 13 9.44 11.86 -8.86
N LEU A 14 8.58 11.19 -8.12
CA LEU A 14 9.03 10.03 -7.33
C LEU A 14 9.00 8.84 -8.28
N CYS A 15 10.18 8.40 -8.74
CA CYS A 15 10.31 7.07 -9.34
C CYS A 15 9.75 6.05 -8.35
N THR A 16 9.09 5.01 -8.84
CA THR A 16 8.38 3.98 -8.04
C THR A 16 9.23 3.43 -6.88
N GLY A 17 10.56 3.38 -7.04
CA GLY A 17 11.50 2.97 -5.99
C GLY A 17 11.62 3.95 -4.80
N GLU A 18 11.53 5.27 -5.01
CA GLU A 18 11.65 6.25 -3.91
C GLU A 18 10.42 6.22 -2.99
N LEU A 19 9.24 6.02 -3.59
CA LEU A 19 7.97 5.86 -2.86
C LEU A 19 7.97 4.61 -1.96
N ILE A 20 8.55 3.50 -2.43
CA ILE A 20 8.67 2.26 -1.63
C ILE A 20 9.60 2.48 -0.44
N ARG A 21 10.74 3.15 -0.64
CA ARG A 21 11.67 3.45 0.46
C ARG A 21 11.01 4.33 1.51
N GLN A 22 10.34 5.39 1.07
CA GLN A 22 9.63 6.29 1.97
C GLN A 22 8.48 5.60 2.71
N LEU A 23 7.77 4.66 2.06
CA LEU A 23 6.75 3.83 2.71
C LEU A 23 7.34 2.98 3.84
N LEU A 24 8.49 2.34 3.62
CA LEU A 24 9.16 1.53 4.65
C LEU A 24 9.75 2.38 5.78
N GLU A 25 10.16 3.62 5.50
CA GLU A 25 10.70 4.54 6.50
C GLU A 25 9.62 5.22 7.35
N THR A 26 8.55 5.70 6.71
CA THR A 26 7.47 6.45 7.37
C THR A 26 6.34 5.56 7.88
N GLY A 27 6.22 4.37 7.30
CA GLY A 27 5.13 3.43 7.56
C GLY A 27 3.75 3.92 7.13
N GLN A 28 3.67 5.02 6.39
CA GLN A 28 2.41 5.69 6.03
C GLN A 28 2.48 6.18 4.58
N CYS A 29 1.57 5.71 3.73
CA CYS A 29 1.41 6.19 2.36
C CYS A 29 -0.08 6.26 2.01
N VAL A 30 -0.74 7.26 2.57
CA VAL A 30 -2.17 7.51 2.36
C VAL A 30 -2.36 8.16 0.99
N ARG A 31 -3.20 7.58 0.14
CA ARG A 31 -3.51 8.07 -1.22
C ARG A 31 -2.30 8.16 -2.17
N CYS A 32 -1.25 7.39 -1.90
CA CYS A 32 -0.10 7.28 -2.79
C CYS A 32 -0.43 6.52 -4.07
N ASN A 33 0.33 6.78 -5.13
CA ASN A 33 0.24 5.99 -6.36
C ASN A 33 1.37 4.96 -6.41
N LEU A 34 1.00 3.69 -6.26
CA LEU A 34 1.85 2.50 -6.36
C LEU A 34 1.34 1.56 -7.47
N SER A 35 0.59 2.10 -8.45
CA SER A 35 0.05 1.31 -9.55
C SER A 35 1.18 0.63 -10.32
N GLY A 36 1.08 -0.69 -10.54
CA GLY A 36 2.10 -1.47 -11.22
C GLY A 36 3.43 -1.59 -10.47
N ALA A 37 3.50 -1.17 -9.19
CA ALA A 37 4.71 -1.31 -8.40
C ALA A 37 5.05 -2.78 -8.15
N ASN A 38 6.34 -3.11 -8.16
CA ASN A 38 6.83 -4.40 -7.72
C ASN A 38 7.10 -4.36 -6.22
N LEU A 39 6.27 -5.06 -5.45
CA LEU A 39 6.27 -5.13 -3.99
C LEU A 39 6.44 -6.59 -3.51
N THR A 40 6.98 -7.46 -4.38
CA THR A 40 7.16 -8.88 -4.10
C THR A 40 8.08 -9.11 -2.90
N ASP A 41 7.66 -10.02 -2.02
CA ASP A 41 8.37 -10.42 -0.80
C ASP A 41 8.74 -9.26 0.17
N LEU A 42 8.11 -8.09 0.05
CA LEU A 42 8.34 -6.97 0.96
C LEU A 42 7.56 -7.12 2.27
N ASP A 43 8.18 -6.67 3.37
CA ASP A 43 7.48 -6.50 4.63
C ASP A 43 6.73 -5.17 4.65
N LEU A 44 5.42 -5.25 4.47
CA LEU A 44 4.49 -4.12 4.50
C LEU A 44 3.57 -4.20 5.74
N SER A 45 3.97 -4.96 6.77
CA SER A 45 3.12 -5.20 7.93
C SER A 45 2.91 -3.93 8.76
N ASN A 46 1.70 -3.80 9.32
CA ASN A 46 1.28 -2.69 10.17
C ASN A 46 1.37 -1.29 9.51
N LEU A 47 1.47 -1.23 8.18
CA LEU A 47 1.54 0.05 7.46
C LEU A 47 0.16 0.65 7.21
N ASN A 48 0.13 1.96 6.96
CA ASN A 48 -1.08 2.65 6.52
C ASN A 48 -1.04 2.97 5.02
N LEU A 49 -1.73 2.16 4.24
CA LEU A 49 -1.91 2.29 2.79
C LEU A 49 -3.34 2.71 2.43
N SER A 50 -4.03 3.39 3.35
CA SER A 50 -5.41 3.79 3.12
C SER A 50 -5.54 4.72 1.90
N GLY A 51 -6.51 4.42 1.03
CA GLY A 51 -6.71 5.15 -0.22
C GLY A 51 -5.59 4.99 -1.25
N ALA A 52 -4.56 4.17 -1.01
CA ALA A 52 -3.45 3.99 -1.95
C ALA A 52 -3.93 3.32 -3.24
N ASN A 53 -3.37 3.74 -4.37
CA ASN A 53 -3.58 3.08 -5.64
C ASN A 53 -2.52 1.98 -5.85
N LEU A 54 -2.90 0.73 -5.69
CA LEU A 54 -2.08 -0.47 -5.90
C LEU A 54 -2.56 -1.25 -7.14
N SER A 55 -3.29 -0.61 -8.05
CA SER A 55 -3.84 -1.26 -9.24
C SER A 55 -2.73 -1.91 -10.07
N GLY A 56 -2.84 -3.19 -10.35
CA GLY A 56 -1.82 -3.94 -11.09
C GLY A 56 -0.48 -4.13 -10.37
N ALA A 57 -0.37 -3.79 -9.09
CA ALA A 57 0.86 -3.99 -8.32
C ALA A 57 1.13 -5.48 -8.10
N ASN A 58 2.41 -5.86 -8.07
CA ASN A 58 2.81 -7.23 -7.72
C ASN A 58 3.12 -7.31 -6.23
N LEU A 59 2.20 -7.86 -5.44
CA LEU A 59 2.29 -8.06 -3.99
C LEU A 59 2.54 -9.54 -3.65
N SER A 60 3.03 -10.33 -4.62
CA SER A 60 3.31 -11.76 -4.42
C SER A 60 4.26 -11.96 -3.22
N GLY A 61 3.91 -12.80 -2.27
CA GLY A 61 4.73 -13.06 -1.07
C GLY A 61 4.86 -11.89 -0.09
N ALA A 62 4.23 -10.74 -0.36
CA ALA A 62 4.33 -9.57 0.52
C ALA A 62 3.64 -9.81 1.86
N ASN A 63 4.25 -9.35 2.95
CA ASN A 63 3.63 -9.38 4.28
C ASN A 63 2.79 -8.13 4.48
N LEU A 64 1.48 -8.22 4.31
CA LEU A 64 0.50 -7.15 4.55
C LEU A 64 -0.22 -7.30 5.90
N SER A 65 0.31 -8.10 6.83
CA SER A 65 -0.36 -8.35 8.11
C SER A 65 -0.59 -7.05 8.90
N GLY A 66 -1.81 -6.85 9.40
CA GLY A 66 -2.19 -5.64 10.14
C GLY A 66 -2.23 -4.34 9.32
N THR A 67 -1.99 -4.39 8.01
CA THR A 67 -1.96 -3.21 7.14
C THR A 67 -3.34 -2.60 7.00
N ASN A 68 -3.42 -1.27 7.03
CA ASN A 68 -4.65 -0.56 6.70
C ASN A 68 -4.72 -0.30 5.19
N LEU A 69 -5.53 -1.08 4.47
CA LEU A 69 -5.82 -0.92 3.04
C LEU A 69 -7.20 -0.30 2.80
N SER A 70 -7.82 0.31 3.82
CA SER A 70 -9.16 0.90 3.69
C SER A 70 -9.19 1.92 2.54
N ASP A 71 -10.23 1.86 1.71
CA ASP A 71 -10.40 2.67 0.49
C ASP A 71 -9.27 2.51 -0.56
N ALA A 72 -8.34 1.56 -0.40
CA ALA A 72 -7.28 1.31 -1.39
C ALA A 72 -7.83 0.64 -2.66
N ASN A 73 -7.10 0.77 -3.77
CA ASN A 73 -7.41 0.10 -5.01
C ASN A 73 -6.40 -1.02 -5.30
N LEU A 74 -6.81 -2.28 -5.17
CA LEU A 74 -6.01 -3.47 -5.52
C LEU A 74 -6.46 -4.08 -6.86
N SER A 75 -7.23 -3.38 -7.70
CA SER A 75 -7.73 -3.92 -8.97
C SER A 75 -6.60 -4.51 -9.82
N GLY A 76 -6.68 -5.80 -10.17
CA GLY A 76 -5.65 -6.50 -10.93
C GLY A 76 -4.30 -6.69 -10.20
N ALA A 77 -4.22 -6.40 -8.90
CA ALA A 77 -3.01 -6.65 -8.11
C ALA A 77 -2.80 -8.15 -7.90
N ASN A 78 -1.53 -8.60 -7.92
CA ASN A 78 -1.18 -9.98 -7.63
C ASN A 78 -0.95 -10.17 -6.13
N LEU A 79 -1.89 -10.80 -5.42
CA LEU A 79 -1.81 -11.11 -3.98
C LEU A 79 -1.37 -12.57 -3.70
N ASN A 80 -0.83 -13.29 -4.68
CA ASN A 80 -0.42 -14.69 -4.50
C ASN A 80 0.56 -14.84 -3.32
N ALA A 81 0.32 -15.79 -2.42
CA ALA A 81 1.15 -16.02 -1.22
C ALA A 81 1.36 -14.79 -0.30
N SER A 82 0.58 -13.72 -0.46
CA SER A 82 0.66 -12.56 0.43
C SER A 82 0.03 -12.88 1.79
N ASN A 83 0.62 -12.35 2.86
CA ASN A 83 0.05 -12.47 4.20
C ASN A 83 -0.90 -11.29 4.45
N LEU A 84 -2.21 -11.57 4.48
CA LEU A 84 -3.26 -10.58 4.72
C LEU A 84 -3.86 -10.67 6.13
N GLU A 85 -3.19 -11.36 7.05
CA GLU A 85 -3.69 -11.57 8.42
C GLU A 85 -3.99 -10.23 9.11
N ARG A 86 -5.20 -10.06 9.64
CA ARG A 86 -5.65 -8.81 10.33
C ARG A 86 -5.56 -7.54 9.47
N ALA A 87 -5.34 -7.63 8.17
CA ALA A 87 -5.37 -6.48 7.29
C ALA A 87 -6.79 -5.92 7.19
N LYS A 88 -6.90 -4.59 7.05
CA LYS A 88 -8.18 -3.90 6.96
C LYS A 88 -8.50 -3.62 5.49
N PHE A 89 -9.60 -4.17 5.01
CA PHE A 89 -10.06 -4.02 3.62
C PHE A 89 -11.35 -3.22 3.49
N SER A 90 -11.67 -2.34 4.45
CA SER A 90 -12.93 -1.58 4.42
C SER A 90 -13.00 -0.70 3.17
N ARG A 91 -13.98 -0.94 2.30
CA ARG A 91 -14.17 -0.22 1.02
C ARG A 91 -13.01 -0.36 0.03
N THR A 92 -12.18 -1.38 0.17
CA THR A 92 -11.07 -1.65 -0.74
C THR A 92 -11.58 -2.26 -2.03
N THR A 93 -11.04 -1.85 -3.18
CA THR A 93 -11.29 -2.57 -4.45
C THR A 93 -10.38 -3.78 -4.50
N MET A 94 -10.94 -4.99 -4.48
CA MET A 94 -10.25 -6.27 -4.52
C MET A 94 -9.65 -6.53 -5.92
N PRO A 95 -8.73 -7.51 -6.06
CA PRO A 95 -8.12 -7.83 -7.34
C PRO A 95 -9.10 -8.17 -8.48
N ASP A 96 -10.26 -8.77 -8.17
CA ASP A 96 -11.29 -9.08 -9.18
C ASP A 96 -12.17 -7.86 -9.56
N GLY A 97 -11.97 -6.71 -8.91
CA GLY A 97 -12.74 -5.48 -9.11
C GLY A 97 -13.93 -5.31 -8.15
N THR A 98 -14.25 -6.29 -7.30
CA THR A 98 -15.27 -6.15 -6.25
C THR A 98 -14.83 -5.19 -5.16
N ILE A 99 -15.78 -4.55 -4.49
CA ILE A 99 -15.48 -3.71 -3.33
C ILE A 99 -15.68 -4.55 -2.07
N ALA A 100 -14.63 -4.66 -1.26
CA ALA A 100 -14.70 -5.26 0.06
C ALA A 100 -15.59 -4.40 0.95
N VAL A 101 -16.80 -4.90 1.19
CA VAL A 101 -17.75 -4.30 2.12
C VAL A 101 -17.40 -4.72 3.54
N PRO A 102 -17.42 -3.81 4.53
CA PRO A 102 -17.35 -4.22 5.92
C PRO A 102 -18.61 -5.05 6.23
N GLU A 103 -18.42 -6.29 6.71
CA GLU A 103 -19.53 -7.02 7.32
C GLU A 103 -20.01 -6.22 8.55
N ARG A 104 -21.32 -6.00 8.61
CA ARG A 104 -21.98 -5.13 9.60
C ARG A 104 -22.00 -5.73 11.00
#